data_AF-A0A7C4TH27-F1
#
_entry.id   AF-A0A7C4TH27-F1
#
_cell.length_a   1.000
_cell.length_b   1.000
_cell.length_c   1.000
_cell.angle_alpha   90.00
_cell.angle_beta   90.00
_cell.angle_gamma   90.00
#
_symmetry.space_group_name_H-M   'P 1'
#
loop_
_entity.id
_entity.type
_entity.pdbx_description
1 polymer ?
#
loop_
_entity_poly.entity_id
_entity_poly.type
_entity_poly.pdbx_seq_one_letter_code
_entity_poly.pdbx_strand_id
1 'polypeptide(L)'
;GSVDDVERAFDDKQPFYNASAKVYIQPYPKDDLDKARQVYPSTILAGMEQGYVALYQKCPHLGCRVPWCQTSQWFECPCHGSKYNRVGEKRGGPAPRGMDRFPLEVSGGQIVVDTDPTQLVQGPPIGTDTTGQGQEGAPCV
;
A
#
# COMPACT_ATOMS: atom_id res chain seq x y z
N GLY A 1 -1.70 5.12 13.79
CA GLY A 1 -2.83 4.36 14.39
C GLY A 1 -2.25 3.38 15.38
N SER A 2 -3.05 2.76 16.25
CA SER A 2 -2.55 1.61 17.00
C SER A 2 -2.40 0.40 16.07
N VAL A 3 -1.51 -0.53 16.39
CA VAL A 3 -1.39 -1.82 15.70
C VAL A 3 -2.74 -2.55 15.73
N ASP A 4 -3.42 -2.57 16.88
CA ASP A 4 -4.71 -3.23 17.06
C ASP A 4 -5.80 -2.68 16.13
N ASP A 5 -5.79 -1.37 15.84
CA ASP A 5 -6.73 -0.78 14.88
C ASP A 5 -6.45 -1.23 13.45
N VAL A 6 -5.17 -1.41 13.11
CA VAL A 6 -4.75 -1.89 11.78
C VAL A 6 -5.13 -3.34 11.60
N GLU A 7 -4.83 -4.18 12.58
CA GLU A 7 -5.17 -5.60 12.56
C GLU A 7 -6.70 -5.81 12.51
N ARG A 8 -7.47 -5.08 13.31
CA ARG A 8 -8.94 -5.15 13.27
C ARG A 8 -9.51 -4.73 11.91
N ALA A 9 -8.97 -3.70 11.27
CA ALA A 9 -9.40 -3.33 9.92
C ALA A 9 -9.10 -4.46 8.92
N PHE A 10 -7.94 -5.10 9.07
CA PHE A 10 -7.52 -6.19 8.20
C PHE A 10 -8.37 -7.46 8.38
N ASP A 11 -8.78 -7.78 9.61
CA ASP A 11 -9.73 -8.87 9.89
C ASP A 11 -11.06 -8.67 9.13
N ASP A 12 -11.50 -7.43 8.98
CA ASP A 12 -12.68 -7.04 8.18
C ASP A 12 -12.39 -6.94 6.67
N LYS A 13 -11.19 -7.37 6.24
CA LYS A 13 -10.69 -7.30 4.86
C LYS A 13 -10.63 -5.87 4.30
N GLN A 14 -10.24 -4.93 5.16
CA GLN A 14 -10.08 -3.51 4.85
C GLN A 14 -8.67 -3.02 5.20
N PRO A 15 -8.10 -2.07 4.44
CA PRO A 15 -6.94 -1.33 4.91
C PRO A 15 -7.35 -0.40 6.06
N PHE A 16 -6.44 -0.15 6.98
CA PHE A 16 -6.60 0.98 7.89
C PHE A 16 -6.32 2.29 7.17
N TYR A 17 -7.28 3.21 7.13
CA TYR A 17 -7.13 4.50 6.47
C TYR A 17 -7.00 5.64 7.47
N ASN A 18 -5.93 6.42 7.38
CA ASN A 18 -5.78 7.67 8.11
C ASN A 18 -6.04 8.87 7.19
N ALA A 19 -7.14 9.58 7.44
CA ALA A 19 -7.56 10.72 6.61
C ALA A 19 -6.61 11.93 6.70
N SER A 20 -6.07 12.22 7.89
CA SER A 20 -5.15 13.35 8.09
C SER A 20 -3.82 13.13 7.37
N ALA A 21 -3.28 11.91 7.43
CA ALA A 21 -2.07 11.50 6.72
C ALA A 21 -2.32 11.20 5.23
N LYS A 22 -3.58 10.96 4.83
CA LYS A 22 -3.97 10.51 3.48
C LYS A 22 -3.30 9.19 3.08
N VAL A 23 -3.13 8.29 4.04
CA VAL A 23 -2.39 7.03 3.88
C VAL A 23 -3.27 5.84 4.23
N TYR A 24 -3.09 4.75 3.47
CA TYR A 24 -3.56 3.42 3.84
C TYR A 24 -2.40 2.65 4.48
N ILE A 25 -2.66 2.00 5.60
CA ILE A 25 -1.75 1.05 6.22
C ILE A 25 -2.28 -0.36 5.93
N GLN A 26 -1.41 -1.21 5.41
CA GLN A 26 -1.69 -2.60 5.08
C GLN A 26 -0.62 -3.52 5.66
N PRO A 27 -0.98 -4.74 6.08
CA PRO A 27 0.01 -5.76 6.40
C PRO A 27 0.88 -6.10 5.17
N TYR A 28 2.16 -6.33 5.43
CA TYR A 28 3.12 -6.85 4.47
C TYR A 28 3.54 -8.27 4.92
N PRO A 29 3.41 -9.31 4.06
CA PRO A 29 3.78 -10.66 4.44
C PRO A 29 5.27 -10.78 4.73
N LYS A 30 5.64 -11.25 5.93
CA LYS A 30 7.05 -11.42 6.31
C LYS A 30 7.77 -12.46 5.44
N ASP A 31 7.04 -13.45 4.94
CA ASP A 31 7.58 -14.49 4.06
C ASP A 31 8.00 -13.95 2.68
N ASP A 32 7.52 -12.77 2.28
CA ASP A 32 7.87 -12.13 1.00
C ASP A 32 9.01 -11.10 1.13
N LEU A 33 9.62 -10.96 2.31
CA LEU A 33 10.68 -9.98 2.55
C LEU A 33 11.90 -10.14 1.64
N ASP A 34 12.26 -11.36 1.25
CA ASP A 34 13.40 -11.59 0.34
C ASP A 34 13.17 -10.97 -1.05
N LYS A 35 11.92 -11.01 -1.54
CA LYS A 35 11.52 -10.33 -2.77
C LYS A 35 11.44 -8.82 -2.55
N ALA A 36 10.90 -8.40 -1.40
CA ALA A 36 10.82 -7.00 -1.01
C ALA A 36 12.20 -6.33 -1.07
N ARG A 37 13.23 -6.97 -0.50
CA ARG A 37 14.62 -6.48 -0.42
C ARG A 37 15.26 -6.20 -1.78
N GLN A 38 14.78 -6.86 -2.83
CA GLN A 38 15.29 -6.68 -4.19
C GLN A 38 14.67 -5.45 -4.89
N VAL A 39 13.58 -4.91 -4.35
CA VAL A 39 12.76 -3.88 -5.01
C VAL A 39 12.73 -2.58 -4.21
N TYR A 40 12.54 -2.67 -2.90
CA TYR A 40 12.25 -1.52 -2.06
C TYR A 40 13.51 -0.96 -1.41
N PRO A 41 13.64 0.37 -1.27
CA PRO A 41 14.74 0.96 -0.52
C PRO A 41 14.61 0.65 0.98
N SER A 42 15.73 0.74 1.70
CA SER A 42 15.79 0.46 3.15
C SER A 42 14.77 1.23 3.98
N THR A 43 14.46 2.48 3.60
CA THR A 43 13.48 3.33 4.29
C THR A 43 12.06 2.77 4.25
N ILE A 44 11.68 2.07 3.18
CA ILE A 44 10.38 1.39 3.07
C ILE A 44 10.45 -0.02 3.66
N LEU A 45 11.58 -0.72 3.47
CA LEU A 45 11.79 -2.05 4.02
C LEU A 45 11.70 -2.08 5.55
N ALA A 46 12.14 -1.04 6.24
CA ALA A 46 12.07 -0.96 7.71
C ALA A 46 10.63 -1.19 8.23
N GLY A 47 9.62 -0.66 7.53
CA GLY A 47 8.22 -0.90 7.85
C GLY A 47 7.75 -2.31 7.49
N MET A 48 8.17 -2.81 6.32
CA MET A 48 7.80 -4.14 5.83
C MET A 48 8.37 -5.25 6.73
N GLU A 49 9.59 -5.08 7.24
CA GLU A 49 10.22 -5.99 8.21
C GLU A 49 9.42 -6.07 9.52
N GLN A 50 8.76 -4.97 9.88
CA GLN A 50 7.84 -4.88 11.02
C GLN A 50 6.43 -5.37 10.67
N GLY A 51 6.19 -5.76 9.41
CA GLY A 51 4.97 -6.39 8.93
C GLY A 51 3.98 -5.43 8.28
N TYR A 52 4.35 -4.20 7.94
CA TYR A 52 3.40 -3.21 7.42
C TYR A 52 3.95 -2.39 6.26
N VAL A 53 3.05 -1.80 5.48
CA VAL A 53 3.36 -0.82 4.44
C VAL A 53 2.39 0.35 4.50
N ALA A 54 2.90 1.56 4.30
CA ALA A 54 2.13 2.80 4.25
C ALA A 54 2.05 3.29 2.80
N LEU A 55 0.84 3.22 2.23
CA LEU A 55 0.55 3.58 0.85
C LEU A 55 -0.08 4.97 0.80
N TYR A 56 0.50 5.87 0.03
CA TYR A 56 -0.12 7.17 -0.22
C TYR A 56 -1.37 6.98 -1.08
N GLN A 57 -2.51 7.53 -0.66
CA GLN A 57 -3.78 7.34 -1.37
C GLN A 57 -3.81 7.94 -2.78
N LYS A 58 -2.80 8.72 -3.16
CA LYS A 58 -2.76 9.50 -4.40
C LYS A 58 -2.32 8.62 -5.56
N CYS A 59 -3.16 8.52 -6.59
CA CYS A 59 -2.85 7.78 -7.81
C CYS A 59 -1.64 8.40 -8.53
N PRO A 60 -0.58 7.61 -8.81
CA PRO A 60 0.57 8.04 -9.61
C PRO A 60 0.26 8.50 -11.04
N HIS A 61 -0.96 8.28 -11.55
CA HIS A 61 -1.38 8.76 -12.86
C HIS A 61 -1.54 10.29 -12.86
N LEU A 62 -2.65 10.79 -12.32
CA LEU A 62 -3.00 12.23 -12.30
C LEU A 62 -3.46 12.71 -10.92
N GLY A 63 -3.24 11.92 -9.87
CA GLY A 63 -3.40 12.37 -8.49
C GLY A 63 -4.79 12.21 -7.86
N CYS A 64 -5.74 11.52 -8.50
CA CYS A 64 -6.99 11.12 -7.85
C CYS A 64 -6.74 10.27 -6.59
N ARG A 65 -7.67 10.27 -5.64
CA ARG A 65 -7.67 9.27 -4.55
C ARG A 65 -7.93 7.87 -5.13
N VAL A 66 -7.18 6.88 -4.66
CA VAL A 66 -7.38 5.47 -4.98
C VAL A 66 -8.13 4.79 -3.82
N PRO A 67 -9.43 4.45 -3.96
CA PRO A 67 -10.16 3.70 -2.95
C PRO A 67 -9.78 2.20 -2.93
N TRP A 68 -10.08 1.55 -1.82
CA TRP A 68 -10.04 0.09 -1.68
C TRP A 68 -11.31 -0.55 -2.25
N CYS A 69 -11.16 -1.65 -2.96
CA CYS A 69 -12.25 -2.47 -3.43
C CYS A 69 -12.35 -3.76 -2.60
N GLN A 70 -13.42 -3.87 -1.80
CA GLN A 70 -13.58 -4.98 -0.86
C GLN A 70 -13.79 -6.34 -1.57
N THR A 71 -14.35 -6.37 -2.77
CA THR A 71 -14.54 -7.63 -3.52
C THR A 71 -13.25 -8.13 -4.15
N SER A 72 -12.49 -7.26 -4.79
CA SER A 72 -11.24 -7.65 -5.47
C SER A 72 -10.04 -7.71 -4.54
N GLN A 73 -10.15 -7.08 -3.35
CA GLN A 73 -9.07 -6.87 -2.40
C GLN A 73 -7.89 -6.08 -2.99
N TRP A 74 -8.19 -5.19 -3.94
CA TRP A 74 -7.24 -4.31 -4.62
C TRP A 74 -7.60 -2.85 -4.42
N PHE A 75 -6.62 -1.96 -4.63
CA PHE A 75 -6.86 -0.53 -4.75
C PHE A 75 -7.20 -0.18 -6.21
N GLU A 76 -8.34 0.47 -6.42
CA GLU A 76 -8.90 0.69 -7.76
C GLU A 76 -9.25 2.14 -7.98
N CYS A 77 -8.53 2.81 -8.89
CA CYS A 77 -8.73 4.23 -9.19
C CYS A 77 -9.88 4.41 -10.19
N PRO A 78 -11.02 5.03 -9.80
CA PRO A 78 -12.19 5.16 -10.66
C PRO A 78 -12.01 6.18 -11.78
N CYS A 79 -10.99 7.05 -11.71
CA CYS A 79 -10.80 8.10 -12.71
C CYS A 79 -10.43 7.55 -14.09
N HIS A 80 -9.50 6.59 -14.16
CA HIS A 80 -8.99 6.04 -15.43
C HIS A 80 -8.66 4.53 -15.33
N GLY A 81 -9.15 3.83 -14.30
CA GLY A 81 -9.02 2.38 -14.17
C GLY A 81 -7.63 1.86 -13.80
N SER A 82 -6.77 2.67 -13.16
CA SER A 82 -5.51 2.14 -12.60
C SER A 82 -5.81 1.25 -11.40
N LYS A 83 -5.21 0.06 -11.38
CA LYS A 83 -5.44 -0.96 -10.34
C LYS A 83 -4.12 -1.35 -9.69
N TYR A 84 -4.15 -1.57 -8.38
CA TYR A 84 -2.98 -1.95 -7.58
C TYR A 84 -3.36 -3.06 -6.61
N ASN A 85 -2.45 -4.01 -6.37
CA ASN A 85 -2.68 -5.07 -5.41
C ASN A 85 -2.73 -4.52 -3.96
N ARG A 86 -2.94 -5.39 -2.97
CA ARG A 86 -3.05 -4.99 -1.55
C ARG A 86 -1.84 -4.25 -0.98
N VAL A 87 -0.65 -4.39 -1.59
CA VAL A 87 0.57 -3.67 -1.18
C VAL A 87 0.94 -2.52 -2.14
N GLY A 88 -0.02 -2.08 -2.95
CA GLY A 88 0.10 -0.91 -3.83
C GLY A 88 0.92 -1.14 -5.11
N GLU A 89 1.25 -2.37 -5.47
CA GLU A 89 1.96 -2.68 -6.71
C GLU A 89 0.99 -2.65 -7.90
N LYS A 90 1.40 -2.03 -9.00
CA LYS A 90 0.52 -1.85 -10.18
C LYS A 90 0.11 -3.19 -10.78
N ARG A 91 -1.19 -3.32 -11.07
CA ARG A 91 -1.79 -4.47 -11.77
C ARG A 91 -2.53 -4.08 -13.06
N GLY A 92 -2.99 -2.84 -13.19
CA GLY A 92 -3.73 -2.40 -14.39
C GLY A 92 -3.78 -0.89 -14.61
N GLY A 93 -4.27 -0.49 -15.77
CA GLY A 93 -4.52 0.91 -16.16
C GLY A 93 -3.28 1.77 -16.47
N PRO A 94 -3.48 3.10 -16.64
CA PRO A 94 -2.48 3.99 -17.24
C PRO A 94 -1.41 4.56 -16.29
N ALA A 95 -1.51 4.39 -14.96
CA ALA A 95 -0.49 4.90 -14.04
C ALA A 95 0.90 4.35 -14.39
N PRO A 96 1.98 5.15 -14.38
CA PRO A 96 3.29 4.70 -14.86
C PRO A 96 4.06 3.78 -13.88
N ARG A 97 3.56 3.62 -12.66
CA ARG A 97 4.18 2.86 -11.55
C ARG A 97 3.12 2.45 -10.52
N GLY A 98 3.50 1.66 -9.50
CA GLY A 98 2.62 1.41 -8.35
C GLY A 98 2.43 2.63 -7.44
N MET A 99 1.65 2.50 -6.38
CA MET A 99 1.36 3.58 -5.43
C MET A 99 2.62 4.05 -4.71
N ASP A 100 2.72 5.36 -4.51
CA ASP A 100 3.81 5.98 -3.76
C ASP A 100 3.66 5.65 -2.26
N ARG A 101 4.76 5.71 -1.50
CA ARG A 101 4.83 5.20 -0.12
C ARG A 101 5.54 6.16 0.81
N PHE A 102 5.21 6.06 2.08
CA PHE A 102 5.93 6.73 3.14
C PHE A 102 6.67 5.71 4.03
N PRO A 103 7.83 6.07 4.58
CA PRO A 103 8.46 5.29 5.64
C PRO A 103 7.52 5.17 6.83
N LEU A 104 7.61 4.04 7.54
CA LEU A 104 6.91 3.83 8.79
C LEU A 104 7.77 3.04 9.76
N GLU A 105 7.44 3.19 11.04
CA GLU A 105 7.95 2.37 12.13
C GLU A 105 6.83 1.96 13.07
N VAL A 106 7.03 0.84 13.75
CA VAL A 106 6.16 0.34 14.80
C VAL A 106 6.89 0.48 16.14
N SER A 107 6.35 1.32 17.02
CA SER A 107 6.95 1.59 18.33
C SER A 107 5.85 1.68 19.40
N GLY A 108 6.02 0.94 20.49
CA GLY A 108 5.06 0.96 21.61
C GLY A 108 3.62 0.61 21.22
N GLY A 109 3.42 -0.30 20.27
CA GLY A 109 2.09 -0.68 19.78
C GLY A 109 1.43 0.36 18.86
N GLN A 110 2.17 1.40 18.46
CA GLN A 110 1.71 2.40 17.50
C GLN A 110 2.46 2.26 16.19
N ILE A 111 1.76 2.55 15.09
CA ILE A 111 2.36 2.73 13.77
C ILE A 111 2.48 4.22 13.50
N VAL A 112 3.73 4.66 13.36
CA VAL A 112 4.12 6.04 13.03
C VAL A 112 4.54 6.06 11.57
N VAL A 113 3.93 6.94 10.79
CA VAL A 113 4.24 7.13 9.36
C VAL A 113 4.86 8.50 9.19
N ASP A 114 6.04 8.56 8.57
CA ASP A 114 6.69 9.83 8.26
C ASP A 114 6.09 10.43 6.99
N THR A 115 5.17 11.39 7.17
CA THR A 115 4.45 12.04 6.08
C THR A 115 5.14 13.30 5.55
N ASP A 116 6.40 13.56 5.91
CA ASP A 116 7.16 14.65 5.29
C ASP A 116 7.24 14.41 3.77
N PRO A 117 6.86 15.39 2.93
CA PRO A 117 6.90 15.23 1.47
C PRO A 117 8.27 14.84 0.91
N THR A 118 9.35 15.17 1.61
CA THR A 118 10.73 14.79 1.24
C THR A 118 11.01 13.31 1.44
N GLN A 119 10.22 12.62 2.27
CA GLN A 119 10.32 11.19 2.54
C GLN A 119 9.45 10.35 1.61
N LEU A 120 8.62 10.97 0.76
CA LEU A 120 7.77 10.26 -0.17
C LEU A 120 8.62 9.46 -1.18
N VAL A 121 8.50 8.14 -1.12
CA VAL A 121 9.16 7.21 -2.05
C VAL A 121 8.20 6.88 -3.18
N GLN A 122 8.66 7.04 -4.43
CA GLN A 122 7.86 6.65 -5.59
C GLN A 122 7.53 5.15 -5.58
N GLY A 123 6.33 4.81 -6.05
CA GLY A 123 5.93 3.41 -6.16
C GLY A 123 6.85 2.59 -7.07
N PRO A 124 6.83 1.26 -6.94
CA PRO A 124 7.78 0.42 -7.64
C PRO A 124 7.45 0.36 -9.14
N PRO A 125 8.41 -0.04 -9.99
CA PRO A 125 8.20 -0.12 -11.44
C PRO A 125 7.10 -1.12 -11.82
N ILE A 126 6.57 -0.97 -13.02
CA ILE A 126 5.61 -1.91 -13.62
C ILE A 126 6.22 -3.32 -13.67
N GLY A 127 5.41 -4.33 -13.36
CA GLY A 127 5.87 -5.73 -13.31
C GLY A 127 6.35 -6.19 -11.92
N THR A 128 6.47 -5.27 -10.95
CA THR A 128 6.73 -5.63 -9.56
C THR A 128 5.57 -6.46 -8.99
N ASP A 129 5.88 -7.66 -8.49
CA ASP A 129 4.93 -8.53 -7.81
C ASP A 129 5.62 -9.27 -6.65
N THR A 130 5.79 -8.58 -5.52
CA THR A 130 6.52 -9.17 -4.39
C THR A 130 5.67 -10.17 -3.61
N THR A 131 4.35 -10.01 -3.59
CA THR A 131 3.45 -10.85 -2.78
C THR A 131 2.71 -11.92 -3.57
N GLY A 132 2.74 -11.88 -4.91
CA GLY A 132 1.95 -12.77 -5.74
C GLY A 132 0.44 -12.63 -5.55
N GLN A 133 -0.04 -11.58 -4.86
CA GLN A 133 -1.46 -11.45 -4.56
C GLN A 133 -2.25 -11.18 -5.84
N GLY A 134 -2.99 -12.20 -6.26
CA GLY A 134 -3.99 -12.12 -7.32
C GLY A 134 -5.25 -11.39 -6.88
N GLN A 135 -6.13 -11.10 -7.84
CA GLN A 135 -7.43 -10.49 -7.59
C GLN A 135 -8.38 -11.53 -7.00
N GLU A 136 -9.04 -11.24 -5.88
CA GLU A 136 -9.87 -12.24 -5.17
C GLU A 136 -11.32 -12.31 -5.68
N GLY A 137 -11.83 -11.22 -6.24
CA GLY A 137 -13.22 -11.11 -6.68
C GLY A 137 -13.39 -10.06 -7.78
N ALA A 138 -14.64 -9.71 -8.09
CA ALA A 138 -14.94 -8.76 -9.17
C ALA A 138 -14.35 -7.36 -8.86
N PRO A 139 -13.82 -6.63 -9.86
CA PRO A 139 -13.42 -5.25 -9.69
C PRO A 139 -14.61 -4.34 -9.31
N CYS A 140 -14.32 -3.29 -8.57
CA CYS A 140 -15.27 -2.22 -8.27
C CYS A 140 -15.34 -1.16 -9.39
N VAL A 141 -14.34 -1.14 -10.28
CA VAL A 141 -14.25 -0.24 -11.46
C VAL A 141 -14.00 -0.96 -12.78
#